data_AF-A0A955BXD5-F1
#
_entry.id   AF-A0A955BXD5-F1
#
_cell.length_a   1.000
_cell.length_b   1.000
_cell.length_c   1.000
_cell.angle_alpha   90.00
_cell.angle_beta   90.00
_cell.angle_gamma   90.00
#
_symmetry.space_group_name_H-M   'P 1'
#
loop_
_entity.id
_entity.type
_entity.pdbx_description
1 polymer ?
#
loop_
_entity_poly.entity_id
_entity_poly.type
_entity_poly.pdbx_seq_one_letter_code
_entity_poly.pdbx_strand_id
1 'polypeptide(L)'
;MAKKKNPTPQRKAPVVLTPRDKKTMSALRGLADGVVTAAEKRRDPYVDIPSRTLSNVKYSPRKRILEMGGSKNRRLLFDLSQAKA
;
A
#
# COMPACT_ATOMS: atom_id res chain seq x y z
N MET A 1 -19.07 3.89 -47.73
CA MET A 1 -18.81 4.12 -46.29
C MET A 1 -18.83 2.78 -45.56
N ALA A 2 -17.69 2.26 -45.11
CA ALA A 2 -17.62 0.97 -44.40
C ALA A 2 -17.85 1.18 -42.89
N LYS A 3 -18.91 0.59 -42.34
CA LYS A 3 -19.19 0.58 -40.89
C LYS A 3 -18.12 -0.26 -40.17
N LYS A 4 -17.31 0.38 -39.34
CA LYS A 4 -16.38 -0.28 -38.42
C LYS A 4 -17.19 -0.92 -37.28
N LYS A 5 -17.25 -2.26 -37.24
CA LYS A 5 -17.88 -3.01 -36.13
C LYS A 5 -17.01 -2.85 -34.88
N ASN A 6 -17.58 -2.31 -33.80
CA ASN A 6 -16.94 -2.28 -32.49
C ASN A 6 -16.88 -3.71 -31.92
N PRO A 7 -15.73 -4.16 -31.36
CA PRO A 7 -15.61 -5.50 -30.83
C PRO A 7 -16.40 -5.63 -29.52
N THR A 8 -17.27 -6.63 -29.46
CA THR A 8 -18.03 -7.01 -28.26
C THR A 8 -17.07 -7.45 -27.14
N PRO A 9 -17.27 -7.04 -25.87
CA PRO A 9 -16.37 -7.39 -24.78
C PRO A 9 -16.38 -8.90 -24.55
N GLN A 10 -15.29 -9.57 -24.91
CA GLN A 10 -15.10 -10.99 -24.66
C GLN A 10 -14.94 -11.21 -23.15
N ARG A 11 -15.83 -12.03 -22.58
CA ARG A 11 -15.83 -12.38 -21.15
C ARG A 11 -14.56 -13.21 -20.87
N LYS A 12 -13.57 -12.60 -20.22
CA LYS A 12 -12.30 -13.25 -19.88
C LYS A 12 -12.57 -14.50 -19.02
N ALA A 13 -11.90 -15.59 -19.35
CA ALA A 13 -12.00 -16.86 -18.62
C ALA A 13 -11.68 -16.66 -17.12
N PRO A 14 -12.29 -17.46 -16.22
CA PRO A 14 -12.09 -17.32 -14.78
C PRO A 14 -10.61 -17.55 -14.43
N VAL A 15 -9.98 -16.54 -13.84
CA VAL A 15 -8.59 -16.62 -13.37
C VAL A 15 -8.56 -17.42 -12.09
N VAL A 16 -7.80 -18.53 -12.08
CA VAL A 16 -7.55 -19.31 -10.88
C VAL A 16 -6.58 -18.55 -10.00
N LEU A 17 -7.05 -18.10 -8.83
CA LEU A 17 -6.25 -17.33 -7.89
C LEU A 17 -5.19 -18.22 -7.22
N THR A 18 -3.93 -17.83 -7.37
CA THR A 18 -2.83 -18.46 -6.64
C THR A 18 -2.93 -18.15 -5.13
N PRO A 19 -2.25 -18.91 -4.26
CA PRO A 19 -2.19 -18.59 -2.83
C PRO A 19 -1.66 -17.17 -2.55
N ARG A 20 -0.73 -16.68 -3.38
CA ARG A 20 -0.21 -15.31 -3.33
C ARG A 20 -1.31 -14.30 -3.62
N ASP A 21 -2.13 -14.53 -4.64
CA ASP A 21 -3.21 -13.62 -5.02
C ASP A 21 -4.28 -13.54 -3.93
N LYS A 22 -4.60 -14.67 -3.29
CA LYS A 22 -5.51 -14.70 -2.14
C LYS A 22 -4.98 -13.86 -0.99
N LYS A 23 -3.68 -13.94 -0.69
CA LYS A 23 -3.02 -13.13 0.34
C LYS A 23 -3.05 -11.64 -0.01
N THR A 24 -2.72 -11.29 -1.26
CA THR A 24 -2.78 -9.90 -1.74
C THR A 24 -4.21 -9.35 -1.66
N MET A 25 -5.20 -10.14 -2.09
CA MET A 25 -6.61 -9.73 -2.01
C MET A 25 -7.06 -9.48 -0.56
N SER A 26 -6.63 -10.33 0.38
CA SER A 26 -6.89 -10.11 1.80
C SER A 26 -6.23 -8.83 2.31
N ALA A 27 -4.97 -8.57 1.94
CA ALA A 27 -4.27 -7.35 2.33
C ALA A 27 -4.92 -6.08 1.77
N LEU A 28 -5.38 -6.11 0.52
CA LEU A 28 -6.10 -4.98 -0.10
C LEU A 28 -7.43 -4.70 0.60
N ARG A 29 -8.19 -5.74 0.96
CA ARG A 29 -9.44 -5.60 1.72
C ARG A 29 -9.18 -5.00 3.09
N GLY A 30 -8.22 -5.56 3.84
CA GLY A 30 -7.88 -5.03 5.17
C GLY A 30 -7.40 -3.58 5.14
N LEU A 31 -6.68 -3.17 4.09
CA LEU A 31 -6.33 -1.76 3.89
C LEU A 31 -7.57 -0.90 3.66
N ALA A 32 -8.50 -1.35 2.80
CA ALA A 32 -9.73 -0.61 2.52
C ALA A 32 -10.59 -0.45 3.79
N ASP A 33 -10.76 -1.52 4.58
CA ASP A 33 -11.50 -1.49 5.84
C ASP A 33 -10.88 -0.49 6.84
N GLY A 34 -9.55 -0.42 6.87
CA GLY A 34 -8.80 0.55 7.68
C GLY A 34 -9.07 2.01 7.27
N VAL A 35 -9.14 2.27 5.96
CA VAL A 35 -9.46 3.61 5.43
C VAL A 35 -10.90 4.00 5.76
N VAL A 36 -11.87 3.09 5.60
CA VAL A 36 -13.27 3.33 5.96
C VAL A 36 -13.40 3.67 7.44
N THR A 37 -12.76 2.87 8.31
CA THR A 37 -12.75 3.10 9.76
C THR A 37 -12.13 4.45 10.13
N ALA A 38 -11.06 4.86 9.45
CA ALA A 38 -10.42 6.16 9.68
C ALA A 38 -11.34 7.32 9.26
N ALA A 39 -12.00 7.19 8.10
CA ALA A 39 -12.95 8.17 7.58
C ALA A 39 -14.17 8.34 8.50
N GLU A 40 -14.76 7.24 8.99
CA GLU A 40 -15.86 7.27 9.97
C GLU A 40 -15.46 8.02 11.25
N LYS A 41 -14.22 7.81 11.70
CA LYS A 41 -13.66 8.49 12.88
C LYS A 41 -13.20 9.93 12.59
N ARG A 42 -13.39 10.43 11.37
CA ARG A 42 -12.93 11.75 10.90
C ARG A 42 -11.43 11.97 11.18
N ARG A 43 -10.63 10.92 11.05
CA ARG A 43 -9.17 10.98 11.17
C ARG A 43 -8.56 10.73 9.81
N ASP A 44 -7.56 11.52 9.46
CA ASP A 44 -6.85 11.32 8.20
C ASP A 44 -6.13 9.97 8.23
N PRO A 45 -6.38 9.08 7.25
CA PRO A 45 -5.65 7.84 7.14
C PRO A 45 -4.17 8.11 6.85
N TYR A 46 -3.29 7.39 7.53
CA TYR A 46 -1.85 7.55 7.42
C TYR A 46 -1.11 6.21 7.48
N VAL A 47 0.14 6.22 7.02
CA VAL A 47 1.07 5.09 7.10
C VAL A 47 2.36 5.57 7.75
N ASP A 48 2.83 4.86 8.77
CA ASP A 48 4.11 5.16 9.42
C ASP A 48 5.25 4.42 8.71
N ILE A 49 6.19 5.17 8.15
CA ILE A 49 7.35 4.65 7.42
C ILE A 49 8.61 4.86 8.28
N PRO A 50 9.41 3.82 8.58
CA PRO A 50 10.66 3.99 9.32
C PRO A 50 11.60 5.01 8.67
N SER A 51 12.10 5.95 9.46
CA SER A 51 13.05 6.94 8.97
C SER A 51 14.41 6.28 8.75
N ARG A 52 15.03 6.52 7.58
CA ARG A 52 16.37 6.00 7.23
C ARG A 52 17.48 7.02 7.49
N THR A 53 17.31 7.86 8.51
CA THR A 53 18.33 8.83 8.94
C THR A 53 19.41 8.14 9.79
N LEU A 54 20.66 8.62 9.73
CA LEU A 54 21.78 8.07 10.53
C LEU A 54 21.46 8.01 12.03
N SER A 55 20.72 9.00 12.54
CA SER A 55 20.25 9.06 13.93
C SER A 55 19.27 7.95 14.32
N ASN A 56 18.63 7.28 13.35
CA ASN A 56 17.68 6.20 13.57
C ASN A 56 18.24 4.83 13.16
N VAL A 57 19.56 4.69 13.05
CA VAL A 57 20.20 3.42 12.72
C VAL A 57 21.10 3.00 13.88
N LYS A 58 20.97 1.75 14.33
CA LYS A 58 21.84 1.15 15.34
C LYS A 58 22.42 -0.15 14.83
N TYR A 59 23.72 -0.33 14.98
CA TYR A 59 24.35 -1.61 14.72
C TYR A 59 23.96 -2.63 15.79
N SER A 60 23.53 -3.81 15.36
CA SER A 60 23.19 -4.94 16.21
C SER A 60 24.34 -5.96 16.15
N PRO A 61 25.24 -6.01 17.15
CA PRO A 61 26.41 -6.90 17.10
C PRO A 61 26.03 -8.38 17.00
N ARG A 62 24.90 -8.75 17.60
CA ARG A 62 24.38 -10.12 17.59
C ARG A 62 23.95 -10.57 16.19
N LYS A 63 23.31 -9.70 15.43
CA LYS A 63 22.83 -10.02 14.06
C LYS A 63 23.80 -9.57 12.97
N ARG A 64 24.82 -8.78 13.32
CA ARG A 64 25.80 -8.18 12.40
C ARG A 64 25.16 -7.34 11.29
N ILE A 65 24.03 -6.70 11.60
CA ILE A 65 23.30 -5.82 10.68
C ILE A 65 22.99 -4.48 11.34
N LEU A 66 22.74 -3.48 10.50
CA LEU A 66 22.18 -2.20 10.91
C LEU A 66 20.66 -2.34 11.05
N GLU A 67 20.15 -2.15 12.26
CA GLU A 67 18.73 -2.17 12.56
C GLU A 67 18.19 -0.73 12.57
N MET A 68 17.00 -0.55 11.98
CA MET A 68 16.27 0.72 12.11
C MET A 68 15.71 0.85 13.53
N GLY A 69 15.86 2.03 14.11
CA GLY A 69 15.27 2.41 15.38
C GLY A 69 13.77 2.70 15.26
N GLY A 70 13.20 3.20 16.35
CA GLY A 70 11.76 3.42 16.48
C GLY A 70 11.21 4.63 15.73
N SER A 71 12.07 5.53 15.23
CA SER A 71 11.61 6.76 14.59
C SER A 71 10.96 6.45 13.24
N LYS A 72 9.71 6.87 13.09
CA LYS A 72 8.92 6.73 11.87
C LYS A 72 8.44 8.09 11.41
N ASN A 73 8.38 8.27 10.10
CA ASN A 73 7.74 9.40 9.46
C ASN A 73 6.31 9.00 9.10
N ARG A 74 5.33 9.78 9.57
CA ARG A 74 3.93 9.58 9.27
C ARG A 74 3.61 10.18 7.90
N ARG A 75 3.22 9.34 6.95
CA ARG A 75 2.70 9.79 5.66
C ARG A 75 1.18 9.80 5.65
N LEU A 76 0.61 10.97 5.39
CA LEU A 76 -0.83 11.17 5.28
C LEU A 76 -1.28 10.80 3.86
N LEU A 77 -2.44 10.15 3.73
CA LEU A 77 -2.95 9.71 2.42
C LEU A 77 -3.44 10.89 1.55
N PHE A 78 -4.02 11.91 2.19
CA PHE A 78 -4.66 13.05 1.50
C PHE A 78 -3.85 14.36 1.56
N ASP A 79 -2.56 14.29 1.90
CA ASP A 79 -1.68 15.47 1.92
C ASP A 79 -1.04 15.70 0.55
N LEU A 80 -1.45 16.80 -0.12
CA LEU A 80 -0.95 17.20 -1.44
C LEU A 80 0.58 17.40 -1.46
N SER A 81 1.16 17.90 -0.35
CA SER A 81 2.59 18.15 -0.26
C SER A 81 3.41 16.85 -0.26
N GLN A 82 2.82 15.75 0.22
CA GLN A 82 3.43 14.42 0.29
C GLN A 82 3.08 13.52 -0.90
N ALA A 83 2.04 13.89 -1.66
CA ALA A 83 1.52 13.14 -2.80
C ALA A 83 2.28 13.39 -4.12
N LYS A 84 3.15 14.39 -4.19
CA LYS A 84 4.01 14.60 -5.36
C LYS A 84 5.07 13.49 -5.43
N ALA A 85 5.14 12.85 -6.60
CA ALA A 85 6.10 11.80 -6.96
C ALA A 85 7.43 12.39 -7.41
#